data_AF-A0AAU7VII3-F1
#
_entry.id   AF-A0AAU7VII3-F1
#
_cell.length_a   1.000
_cell.length_b   1.000
_cell.length_c   1.000
_cell.angle_alpha   90.00
_cell.angle_beta   90.00
_cell.angle_gamma   90.00
#
_symmetry.space_group_name_H-M   'P 1'
#
loop_
_entity.id
_entity.type
_entity.pdbx_description
1 polymer ?
#
loop_
_entity_poly.entity_id
_entity_poly.type
_entity_poly.pdbx_seq_one_letter_code
_entity_poly.pdbx_strand_id
1 'polypeptide(L)'
;MQKKQQNQQQNQQQSQQQNQQSNSGQQLSAQEILNDALTNEKHLTGLYNTAANEASNASLRQDMLNILMDEHNMEASIFNTMQQRGMYDVKQASSQEITQAQQKYATKQQQQQKTQNQMF
;
A
#
# COMPACT_ATOMS: atom_id res chain seq x y z
N MET A 1 -22.16 -60.94 -32.78
CA MET A 1 -22.71 -59.61 -33.13
C MET A 1 -23.23 -58.80 -31.92
N GLN A 2 -23.26 -59.33 -30.69
CA GLN A 2 -23.88 -58.64 -29.53
C GLN A 2 -22.93 -57.88 -28.60
N LYS A 3 -21.60 -57.92 -28.81
CA LYS A 3 -20.61 -57.28 -27.92
C LYS A 3 -20.07 -55.93 -28.43
N LYS A 4 -20.47 -55.47 -29.62
CA LYS A 4 -20.04 -54.18 -30.19
C LYS A 4 -21.04 -53.02 -29.97
N GLN A 5 -22.23 -53.29 -29.43
CA GLN A 5 -23.27 -52.27 -29.25
C GLN A 5 -23.34 -51.72 -27.81
N GLN A 6 -22.68 -52.39 -26.85
CA GLN A 6 -22.67 -51.95 -25.45
C GLN A 6 -21.56 -50.92 -25.15
N ASN A 7 -20.55 -50.80 -26.02
CA ASN A 7 -19.45 -49.85 -25.84
C ASN A 7 -19.68 -48.47 -26.49
N GLN A 8 -20.84 -48.25 -27.13
CA GLN A 8 -21.15 -46.98 -27.82
C GLN A 8 -22.10 -46.07 -27.03
N GLN A 9 -22.74 -46.58 -25.98
CA GLN A 9 -23.57 -45.77 -25.06
C GLN A 9 -22.82 -45.28 -23.81
N GLN A 10 -21.60 -45.76 -23.55
CA GLN A 10 -20.83 -45.34 -22.39
C GLN A 10 -19.94 -44.10 -22.65
N ASN A 11 -19.84 -43.65 -23.90
CA ASN A 11 -18.98 -42.52 -24.28
C ASN A 11 -19.75 -41.20 -24.53
N GLN A 12 -21.03 -41.13 -24.16
CA GLN A 12 -21.88 -39.95 -24.34
C GLN A 12 -22.17 -39.16 -23.07
N GLN A 13 -21.62 -39.58 -21.92
CA GLN A 13 -21.74 -38.85 -20.64
C GLN A 13 -20.49 -38.04 -20.27
N GLN A 14 -19.48 -37.94 -21.14
CA GLN A 14 -18.22 -37.24 -20.84
C GLN A 14 -18.07 -35.85 -21.50
N SER A 15 -19.14 -35.26 -22.06
CA SER A 15 -19.06 -33.97 -22.75
C SER A 15 -20.00 -32.86 -22.23
N GLN A 16 -20.51 -32.96 -20.99
CA GLN A 16 -21.33 -31.89 -20.38
C GLN A 16 -20.75 -31.23 -19.13
N GLN A 17 -19.47 -31.45 -18.80
CA GLN A 17 -18.76 -30.67 -17.77
C GLN A 17 -17.74 -29.72 -18.39
N GLN A 18 -18.19 -28.88 -19.30
CA GLN A 18 -17.40 -27.75 -19.79
C GLN A 18 -18.34 -26.56 -20.04
N ASN A 19 -18.91 -26.03 -18.96
CA ASN A 19 -19.38 -24.64 -18.86
C ASN A 19 -19.94 -24.40 -17.45
N GLN A 20 -19.04 -24.42 -16.46
CA GLN A 20 -19.20 -23.57 -15.30
C GLN A 20 -18.01 -22.65 -15.30
N GLN A 21 -18.03 -21.70 -16.24
CA GLN A 21 -17.21 -20.51 -16.16
C GLN A 21 -17.78 -19.73 -14.99
N SER A 22 -17.25 -20.04 -13.81
CA SER A 22 -17.59 -19.40 -12.55
C SER A 22 -17.46 -17.90 -12.76
N ASN A 23 -18.61 -17.23 -12.75
CA ASN A 23 -18.71 -15.79 -12.58
C ASN A 23 -18.32 -15.46 -11.14
N SER A 24 -17.10 -15.82 -10.73
CA SER A 24 -16.49 -15.32 -9.52
C SER A 24 -16.09 -13.89 -9.86
N GLY A 25 -16.95 -12.93 -9.52
CA GLY A 25 -16.51 -11.54 -9.43
C GLY A 25 -15.18 -11.54 -8.68
N GLN A 26 -14.12 -11.03 -9.31
CA GLN A 26 -12.75 -11.16 -8.82
C GLN A 26 -12.72 -10.70 -7.36
N GLN A 27 -12.57 -11.66 -6.44
CA GLN A 27 -12.41 -11.36 -5.02
C GLN A 27 -11.00 -10.84 -4.85
N LEU A 28 -10.89 -9.61 -4.33
CA LEU A 28 -9.60 -9.03 -4.00
C LEU A 28 -8.89 -9.90 -2.96
N SER A 29 -7.59 -10.12 -3.16
CA SER A 29 -6.76 -10.79 -2.16
C SER A 29 -6.62 -9.93 -0.91
N ALA A 30 -6.30 -10.56 0.22
CA ALA A 30 -6.03 -9.84 1.47
C ALA A 30 -4.89 -8.82 1.32
N GLN A 31 -3.88 -9.14 0.49
CA GLN A 31 -2.78 -8.23 0.19
C GLN A 31 -3.24 -7.02 -0.62
N GLU A 32 -4.10 -7.19 -1.63
CA GLU A 32 -4.66 -6.06 -2.40
C GLU A 32 -5.52 -5.16 -1.51
N ILE A 33 -6.37 -5.74 -0.66
CA ILE A 33 -7.21 -4.98 0.28
C ILE A 33 -6.34 -4.16 1.24
N LEU A 34 -5.28 -4.76 1.80
CA LEU A 34 -4.41 -4.06 2.75
C LEU A 34 -3.53 -3.01 2.07
N ASN A 35 -3.12 -3.22 0.81
CA ASN A 35 -2.42 -2.19 0.03
C ASN A 35 -3.32 -1.00 -0.30
N ASP A 36 -4.57 -1.26 -0.68
CA ASP A 36 -5.57 -0.21 -0.91
C ASP A 36 -5.81 0.59 0.37
N ALA A 37 -6.06 -0.10 1.50
CA ALA A 37 -6.20 0.53 2.80
C ALA A 37 -4.98 1.39 3.17
N LEU A 38 -3.76 0.83 3.08
CA LEU A 38 -2.53 1.57 3.39
C LEU A 38 -2.34 2.80 2.49
N THR A 39 -2.72 2.72 1.22
CA THR A 39 -2.66 3.85 0.29
C THR A 39 -3.67 4.93 0.67
N ASN A 40 -4.87 4.51 1.07
CA ASN A 40 -5.92 5.42 1.51
C ASN A 40 -5.52 6.17 2.80
N GLU A 41 -4.97 5.47 3.81
CA GLU A 41 -4.48 6.09 5.04
C GLU A 41 -3.38 7.15 4.77
N LYS A 42 -2.42 6.84 3.89
CA LYS A 42 -1.39 7.81 3.46
C LYS A 42 -2.00 9.04 2.79
N HIS A 43 -3.09 8.86 2.05
CA HIS A 43 -3.78 9.97 1.41
C HIS A 43 -4.52 10.82 2.45
N LEU A 44 -5.26 10.20 3.36
CA LEU A 44 -6.03 10.86 4.42
C LEU A 44 -5.13 11.63 5.38
N THR A 45 -4.02 11.04 5.83
CA THR A 45 -3.04 11.74 6.68
C THR A 45 -2.49 13.00 6.00
N GLY A 46 -2.21 12.94 4.69
CA GLY A 46 -1.81 14.13 3.91
C GLY A 46 -2.89 15.21 3.83
N LEU A 47 -4.14 14.82 3.63
CA LEU A 47 -5.29 15.75 3.59
C LEU A 47 -5.51 16.42 4.94
N TYR A 48 -5.58 15.65 6.03
CA TYR A 48 -5.82 16.19 7.36
C TYR A 48 -4.67 17.07 7.84
N ASN A 49 -3.42 16.74 7.51
CA ASN A 49 -2.27 17.61 7.79
C ASN A 49 -2.39 18.95 7.05
N THR A 50 -2.77 18.93 5.77
CA THR A 50 -3.01 20.16 5.01
C THR A 50 -4.14 20.98 5.62
N ALA A 51 -5.28 20.34 5.92
CA ALA A 51 -6.44 20.99 6.53
C ALA A 51 -6.12 21.60 7.91
N ALA A 52 -5.35 20.90 8.75
CA ALA A 52 -4.93 21.40 10.06
C ALA A 52 -4.02 22.63 9.93
N ASN A 53 -3.12 22.64 8.94
CA ASN A 53 -2.23 23.78 8.68
C ASN A 53 -2.99 25.01 8.16
N GLU A 54 -4.04 24.81 7.37
CA GLU A 54 -4.83 25.88 6.76
C GLU A 54 -6.04 26.33 7.62
N ALA A 55 -6.34 25.63 8.71
CA ALA A 55 -7.45 25.94 9.59
C ALA A 55 -7.26 27.30 10.31
N SER A 56 -8.19 28.23 10.05
CA SER A 56 -8.22 29.56 10.65
C SER A 56 -8.78 29.59 12.08
N ASN A 57 -9.57 28.57 12.46
CA ASN A 57 -10.16 28.41 13.78
C ASN A 57 -9.38 27.36 14.60
N ALA A 58 -9.07 27.69 15.86
CA ALA A 58 -8.27 26.83 16.74
C ALA A 58 -8.96 25.50 17.11
N SER A 59 -10.28 25.51 17.33
CA SER A 59 -11.05 24.29 17.60
C SER A 59 -11.07 23.38 16.38
N LEU A 60 -11.35 23.94 15.20
CA LEU A 60 -11.31 23.17 13.95
C LEU A 60 -9.93 22.57 13.69
N ARG A 61 -8.86 23.34 13.91
CA ARG A 61 -7.49 22.82 13.82
C ARG A 61 -7.26 21.66 14.77
N GLN A 62 -7.72 21.78 16.02
CA GLN A 62 -7.57 20.71 17.01
C GLN A 62 -8.34 19.45 16.59
N ASP A 63 -9.54 19.59 16.04
CA ASP A 63 -10.31 18.46 15.54
C ASP A 63 -9.58 17.75 14.39
N MET A 64 -9.03 18.49 13.43
CA MET A 64 -8.23 17.91 12.33
C MET A 64 -6.97 17.21 12.84
N LEU A 65 -6.30 17.77 13.85
CA LEU A 65 -5.13 17.14 14.48
C LEU A 65 -5.48 15.85 15.25
N ASN A 66 -6.64 15.82 15.90
CA ASN A 66 -7.12 14.62 16.58
C ASN A 66 -7.41 13.51 15.57
N ILE A 67 -8.11 13.82 14.47
CA ILE A 67 -8.37 12.85 13.40
C ILE A 67 -7.06 12.40 12.77
N LEU A 68 -6.14 13.31 12.47
CA LEU A 68 -4.82 12.96 11.93
C LEU A 68 -4.06 11.97 12.83
N MET A 69 -4.17 12.12 14.15
CA MET A 69 -3.57 11.16 15.09
C MET A 69 -4.22 9.78 14.98
N ASP A 70 -5.53 9.72 14.85
CA ASP A 70 -6.27 8.45 14.66
C ASP A 70 -5.87 7.77 13.34
N GLU A 71 -5.79 8.52 12.23
CA GLU A 71 -5.33 8.02 10.92
C GLU A 71 -3.89 7.49 11.00
N HIS A 72 -2.98 8.19 11.69
CA HIS A 72 -1.62 7.68 11.91
C HIS A 72 -1.58 6.36 12.68
N ASN A 73 -2.45 6.20 13.69
CA ASN A 73 -2.56 4.96 14.45
C ASN A 73 -3.12 3.81 13.58
N MET A 74 -4.09 4.10 12.71
CA MET A 74 -4.64 3.13 11.75
C MET A 74 -3.59 2.72 10.70
N GLU A 75 -2.90 3.68 10.08
CA GLU A 75 -1.80 3.42 9.13
C GLU A 75 -0.73 2.50 9.75
N ALA A 76 -0.31 2.81 10.99
CA ALA A 76 0.68 2.00 11.71
C ALA A 76 0.19 0.57 11.97
N SER A 77 -1.08 0.39 12.33
CA SER A 77 -1.69 -0.92 12.53
C SER A 77 -1.72 -1.75 11.25
N ILE A 78 -2.13 -1.13 10.13
CA ILE A 78 -2.15 -1.78 8.81
C ILE A 78 -0.74 -2.14 8.39
N PHE A 79 0.21 -1.21 8.48
CA PHE A 79 1.61 -1.43 8.14
C PHE A 79 2.22 -2.58 8.93
N ASN A 80 2.05 -2.59 10.25
CA ASN A 80 2.55 -3.66 11.12
C ASN A 80 1.92 -5.01 10.76
N THR A 81 0.61 -5.03 10.47
CA THR A 81 -0.09 -6.25 10.03
C THR A 81 0.47 -6.77 8.71
N MET A 82 0.71 -5.88 7.74
CA MET A 82 1.30 -6.25 6.46
C MET A 82 2.73 -6.77 6.61
N GLN A 83 3.53 -6.12 7.44
CA GLN A 83 4.91 -6.51 7.72
C GLN A 83 4.98 -7.90 8.39
N GLN A 84 4.16 -8.15 9.43
CA GLN A 84 4.10 -9.45 10.12
C GLN A 84 3.71 -10.61 9.20
N ARG A 85 2.92 -10.32 8.16
CA ARG A 85 2.47 -11.29 7.15
C ARG A 85 3.40 -11.38 5.94
N GLY A 86 4.51 -10.62 5.92
CA GLY A 86 5.45 -10.59 4.80
C GLY A 86 4.90 -9.96 3.53
N MET A 87 3.82 -9.17 3.63
CA MET A 87 3.14 -8.52 2.49
C MET A 87 3.68 -7.11 2.19
N TYR A 88 4.60 -6.61 3.02
CA TYR A 88 5.26 -5.32 2.82
C TYR A 88 6.75 -5.45 3.13
N ASP A 89 7.59 -5.22 2.13
CA ASP A 89 9.05 -5.34 2.26
C ASP A 89 9.64 -4.00 2.74
N VAL A 90 9.95 -3.95 4.03
CA VAL A 90 10.61 -2.79 4.66
C VAL A 90 12.10 -3.03 4.60
N LYS A 91 12.75 -2.54 3.53
CA LYS A 91 14.21 -2.58 3.44
C LYS A 91 14.81 -1.69 4.53
N GLN A 92 15.48 -2.32 5.49
CA GLN A 92 16.33 -1.60 6.42
C GLN A 92 17.43 -0.90 5.63
N ALA A 93 17.59 0.40 5.83
CA ALA A 93 18.69 1.13 5.22
C ALA A 93 20.02 0.59 5.76
N SER A 94 20.95 0.25 4.87
CA SER A 94 22.28 -0.17 5.26
C SER A 94 23.05 0.98 5.94
N SER A 95 24.02 0.65 6.78
CA SER A 95 24.93 1.65 7.38
C SER A 95 25.61 2.52 6.32
N GLN A 96 25.86 1.95 5.14
CA GLN A 96 26.44 2.65 4.00
C GLN A 96 25.47 3.67 3.39
N GLU A 97 24.19 3.32 3.20
CA GLU A 97 23.16 4.26 2.74
C GLU A 97 22.92 5.38 3.74
N ILE A 98 22.92 5.08 5.04
CA ILE A 98 22.83 6.08 6.12
C ILE A 98 24.02 7.05 6.02
N THR A 99 25.25 6.52 5.92
CA THR A 99 26.47 7.33 5.83
C THR A 99 26.47 8.20 4.57
N GLN A 100 26.05 7.65 3.42
CA GLN A 100 25.93 8.40 2.18
C GLN A 100 24.89 9.52 2.29
N ALA A 101 23.74 9.26 2.89
CA ALA A 101 22.72 10.29 3.13
C ALA A 101 23.27 11.42 3.99
N GLN A 102 23.95 11.10 5.10
CA GLN A 102 24.60 12.10 5.97
C GLN A 102 25.61 12.96 5.20
N GLN A 103 26.51 12.35 4.43
CA GLN A 103 27.50 13.08 3.62
C GLN A 103 26.86 13.98 2.57
N LYS A 104 25.82 13.48 1.88
CA LYS A 104 25.07 14.25 0.88
C LYS A 104 24.45 15.51 1.50
N TYR A 105 23.82 15.39 2.66
CA TYR A 105 23.22 16.55 3.35
C TYR A 105 24.27 17.51 3.91
N ALA A 106 25.38 17.02 4.46
CA ALA A 106 26.48 17.88 4.91
C ALA A 106 27.07 18.72 3.76
N THR A 107 27.26 18.10 2.59
CA THR A 107 27.77 18.77 1.40
C THR A 107 26.77 19.81 0.88
N LYS A 108 25.47 19.48 0.85
CA LYS A 108 24.42 20.41 0.42
C LYS A 108 24.35 21.64 1.34
N GLN A 109 24.50 21.46 2.64
CA GLN A 109 24.54 22.58 3.59
C GLN A 109 25.76 23.48 3.38
N GLN A 110 26.95 22.90 3.15
CA GLN A 110 28.13 23.70 2.82
C GLN A 110 27.98 24.47 1.50
N GLN A 111 27.37 23.87 0.47
CA GLN A 111 27.09 24.58 -0.78
C GLN A 111 26.13 25.75 -0.57
N GLN A 112 25.06 25.56 0.21
CA GLN A 112 24.11 26.64 0.52
C GLN A 112 24.78 27.81 1.26
N GLN A 113 25.65 27.53 2.22
CA GLN A 113 26.42 28.57 2.93
C GLN A 113 27.37 29.32 1.99
N LYS A 114 28.05 28.62 1.08
CA LYS A 114 28.91 29.26 0.07
C LYS A 114 28.11 30.15 -0.87
N THR A 115 26.96 29.69 -1.36
CA THR A 115 26.09 30.49 -2.23
C THR A 115 25.53 31.71 -1.51
N GLN A 116 25.19 31.59 -0.22
CA GLN A 116 24.73 32.73 0.60
C GLN A 116 25.84 33.77 0.83
N ASN A 117 27.07 33.33 1.10
CA ASN A 117 28.21 34.23 1.30
C ASN A 117 28.73 34.90 0.02
N GLN A 118 28.31 34.44 -1.17
CA GLN A 118 28.64 35.06 -2.46
C GLN A 118 27.59 36.07 -2.95
N MET A 119 26.45 36.16 -2.26
CA MET A 119 25.32 37.03 -2.62
C MET A 119 25.35 38.38 -1.89
N PHE A 120 26.41 38.65 -1.13
CA PHE A 120 26.75 39.90 -0.43
C PHE A 120 28.21 40.27 -0.73
#